data_AF-A0A7V1Z6C8-F1
#
_entry.id   AF-A0A7V1Z6C8-F1
#
_cell.length_a   1.000
_cell.length_b   1.000
_cell.length_c   1.000
_cell.angle_alpha   90.00
_cell.angle_beta   90.00
_cell.angle_gamma   90.00
#
_symmetry.space_group_name_H-M   'P 1'
#
loop_
_entity.id
_entity.type
_entity.pdbx_description
1 polymer ?
#
loop_
_entity_poly.entity_id
_entity_poly.type
_entity_poly.pdbx_seq_one_letter_code
_entity_poly.pdbx_strand_id
1 'polypeptide(L)'
;MASSQRAAGNHDLEGNGQSIGNGHSGGLMDGSAESPALQPRYLVMLFRRDPSKDTRTDRRVFEGYQICWPDGEPASISLERFCQLGCRLLGLGKRMQGKQEQLVEMGVYPLPEGLEAPLTPTPPGVRCRRLYLMRENSLARVYFFNGSPTEVCFDVEHDDPRVLEWIGALDLPAGEQRWFDFTARTLGDPDERVGPKPAGKPEQRNGHSSR
;
A
#
# COMPACT_ATOMS: atom_id res chain seq x y z
N MET A 1 71.35 16.36 5.62
CA MET A 1 71.92 15.26 6.43
C MET A 1 70.99 14.07 6.24
N ALA A 2 71.28 13.11 5.35
CA ALA A 2 72.22 11.99 5.53
C ALA A 2 71.81 11.12 6.76
N SER A 3 71.51 9.82 6.69
CA SER A 3 71.70 8.81 5.63
C SER A 3 71.01 7.49 5.99
N SER A 4 70.72 6.70 4.94
CA SER A 4 70.89 5.23 4.78
C SER A 4 70.09 4.22 5.62
N GLN A 5 69.69 3.04 5.14
CA GLN A 5 69.82 2.27 3.87
C GLN A 5 68.86 1.05 3.96
N ARG A 6 68.09 0.67 2.92
CA ARG A 6 68.31 -0.41 1.88
C ARG A 6 68.60 -1.81 2.47
N ALA A 7 68.16 -2.96 1.94
CA ALA A 7 67.91 -3.42 0.56
C ALA A 7 67.04 -4.72 0.61
N ALA A 8 66.11 -5.03 -0.31
CA ALA A 8 66.22 -5.57 -1.68
C ALA A 8 66.16 -7.11 -1.80
N GLY A 9 65.41 -7.61 -2.79
CA GLY A 9 65.50 -8.99 -3.27
C GLY A 9 64.30 -9.48 -4.11
N ASN A 10 64.22 -9.07 -5.39
CA ASN A 10 63.48 -9.77 -6.45
C ASN A 10 64.37 -10.89 -7.00
N HIS A 11 63.79 -11.99 -7.51
CA HIS A 11 64.14 -12.53 -8.82
C HIS A 11 63.12 -13.57 -9.34
N ASP A 12 62.95 -13.49 -10.65
CA ASP A 12 62.02 -14.13 -11.59
C ASP A 12 62.21 -15.65 -11.81
N LEU A 13 61.20 -16.33 -12.39
CA LEU A 13 61.26 -16.84 -13.78
C LEU A 13 60.07 -17.76 -14.16
N GLU A 14 59.49 -17.39 -15.30
CA GLU A 14 58.82 -18.13 -16.39
C GLU A 14 58.43 -19.61 -16.25
N GLY A 15 57.20 -19.91 -16.70
CA GLY A 15 56.71 -21.26 -17.01
C GLY A 15 55.58 -21.22 -18.05
N ASN A 16 55.90 -21.70 -19.24
CA ASN A 16 55.16 -21.66 -20.50
C ASN A 16 53.82 -22.46 -20.49
N GLY A 17 52.88 -22.07 -21.35
CA GLY A 17 51.48 -22.50 -21.30
C GLY A 17 51.16 -23.89 -21.86
N GLN A 18 49.90 -24.30 -21.66
CA GLN A 18 49.18 -25.26 -22.50
C GLN A 18 47.68 -24.97 -22.45
N SER A 19 47.11 -24.71 -23.64
CA SER A 19 45.69 -24.64 -23.93
C SER A 19 45.22 -26.03 -24.37
N ILE A 20 44.20 -26.60 -23.69
CA ILE A 20 43.31 -27.64 -24.23
C ILE A 20 41.90 -27.47 -23.63
N GLY A 21 40.96 -27.05 -24.48
CA GLY A 21 39.72 -27.78 -24.77
C GLY A 21 38.62 -27.95 -23.70
N ASN A 22 37.51 -27.24 -23.92
CA ASN A 22 36.11 -27.65 -23.78
C ASN A 22 35.69 -28.66 -22.69
N GLY A 23 34.92 -28.16 -21.73
CA GLY A 23 33.95 -28.93 -20.97
C GLY A 23 32.74 -28.07 -20.62
N HIS A 24 31.67 -28.19 -21.42
CA HIS A 24 30.34 -27.76 -21.00
C HIS A 24 29.92 -28.58 -19.78
N SER A 25 29.59 -27.93 -18.67
CA SER A 25 28.67 -28.48 -17.68
C SER A 25 27.97 -27.31 -17.00
N GLY A 26 26.68 -27.16 -17.33
CA GLY A 26 25.82 -26.18 -16.70
C GLY A 26 25.77 -26.40 -15.20
N GLY A 27 26.13 -25.37 -14.45
CA GLY A 27 25.72 -25.17 -13.08
C GLY A 27 24.67 -24.07 -13.07
N LEU A 28 23.41 -24.46 -13.25
CA LEU A 28 22.26 -23.65 -12.91
C LEU A 28 22.36 -23.32 -11.42
N MET A 29 22.83 -22.12 -11.10
CA MET A 29 22.56 -21.48 -9.82
C MET A 29 21.42 -20.49 -10.05
N ASP A 30 20.26 -21.03 -10.47
CA ASP A 30 19.00 -20.33 -10.24
C ASP A 30 18.60 -20.64 -8.79
N GLY A 31 19.17 -19.85 -7.90
CA GLY A 31 18.80 -19.78 -6.50
C GLY A 31 18.18 -18.41 -6.25
N SER A 32 17.36 -17.91 -7.18
CA SER A 32 16.41 -16.86 -6.87
C SER A 32 15.47 -17.46 -5.84
N ALA A 33 15.81 -17.34 -4.55
CA ALA A 33 14.88 -17.62 -3.48
C ALA A 33 13.68 -16.73 -3.78
N GLU A 34 12.65 -17.32 -4.38
CA GLU A 34 11.42 -16.67 -4.74
C GLU A 34 10.88 -16.14 -3.42
N SER A 35 11.18 -14.85 -3.15
CA SER A 35 10.75 -14.21 -1.93
C SER A 35 9.23 -14.33 -1.95
N PRO A 36 8.62 -14.97 -0.93
CA PRO A 36 7.22 -15.32 -1.00
C PRO A 36 6.45 -14.06 -1.36
N ALA A 37 5.67 -14.13 -2.44
CA ALA A 37 4.91 -12.98 -2.92
C ALA A 37 4.11 -12.41 -1.76
N LEU A 38 4.45 -11.19 -1.36
CA LEU A 38 3.84 -10.55 -0.19
C LEU A 38 2.35 -10.39 -0.48
N GLN A 39 1.53 -11.09 0.30
CA GLN A 39 0.09 -11.12 0.09
C GLN A 39 -0.54 -9.77 0.48
N PRO A 40 -1.61 -9.34 -0.22
CA PRO A 40 -2.44 -8.23 0.24
C PRO A 40 -2.99 -8.48 1.63
N ARG A 41 -3.05 -7.41 2.44
CA ARG A 41 -3.56 -7.46 3.82
C ARG A 41 -4.75 -6.54 3.96
N TYR A 42 -5.75 -6.99 4.69
CA TYR A 42 -7.02 -6.28 4.82
C TYR A 42 -7.37 -6.05 6.29
N LEU A 43 -7.95 -4.89 6.56
CA LEU A 43 -8.48 -4.52 7.86
C LEU A 43 -9.88 -3.95 7.67
N VAL A 44 -10.86 -4.44 8.43
CA VAL A 44 -12.23 -3.94 8.41
C VAL A 44 -12.47 -3.10 9.65
N MET A 45 -12.94 -1.88 9.46
CA MET A 45 -13.22 -0.93 10.54
C MET A 45 -14.63 -0.38 10.42
N LEU A 46 -15.26 -0.10 11.56
CA LEU A 46 -16.55 0.58 11.67
C LEU A 46 -16.31 2.09 11.77
N PHE A 47 -16.94 2.83 10.86
CA PHE A 47 -16.98 4.29 10.89
C PHE A 47 -18.32 4.69 11.45
N ARG A 48 -18.34 5.19 12.70
CA ARG A 48 -19.55 5.69 13.36
C ARG A 48 -19.56 7.21 13.27
N ARG A 49 -20.65 7.79 12.79
CA ARG A 49 -20.81 9.24 12.61
C ARG A 49 -20.62 9.96 13.95
N ASP A 50 -19.75 10.96 13.94
CA ASP A 50 -19.50 11.81 15.09
C ASP A 50 -19.45 13.28 14.66
N PRO A 51 -20.55 14.05 14.85
CA PRO A 51 -20.61 15.47 14.48
C PRO A 51 -19.57 16.34 15.17
N SER A 52 -19.06 15.94 16.34
CA SER A 52 -18.02 16.70 17.03
C SER A 52 -16.68 16.69 16.29
N LYS A 53 -16.48 15.71 15.39
CA LYS A 53 -15.29 15.55 14.54
C LYS A 53 -15.46 16.16 13.15
N ASP A 54 -16.55 16.88 12.89
CA ASP A 54 -16.75 17.54 11.61
C ASP A 54 -15.66 18.57 11.36
N THR A 55 -15.06 18.52 10.18
CA THR A 55 -14.07 19.51 9.75
C THR A 55 -14.65 20.41 8.67
N ARG A 56 -14.41 21.71 8.79
CA ARG A 56 -14.88 22.70 7.83
C ARG A 56 -13.70 23.31 7.09
N THR A 57 -13.80 23.31 5.77
CA THR A 57 -12.98 24.14 4.89
C THR A 57 -13.85 25.22 4.28
N ASP A 58 -13.25 26.25 3.69
CA ASP A 58 -13.95 27.35 3.04
C ASP A 58 -14.97 26.89 1.98
N ARG A 59 -14.76 25.70 1.41
CA ARG A 59 -15.56 25.17 0.30
C ARG A 59 -16.47 24.01 0.68
N ARG A 60 -16.23 23.33 1.82
CA ARG A 60 -16.93 22.08 2.15
C ARG A 60 -16.84 21.73 3.65
N VAL A 61 -17.92 21.17 4.17
CA VAL A 61 -17.95 20.44 5.45
C VAL A 61 -17.66 18.97 5.16
N PHE A 62 -16.70 18.41 5.87
CA PHE A 62 -16.39 16.99 5.87
C PHE A 62 -16.94 16.40 7.16
N GLU A 63 -17.81 15.40 7.01
CA GLU A 63 -18.37 14.67 8.15
C GLU A 63 -17.27 13.91 8.89
N GLY A 64 -17.28 14.07 10.21
CA GLY A 64 -16.44 13.37 11.15
C GLY A 64 -17.01 12.00 11.52
N TYR A 65 -16.10 11.06 11.75
CA TYR A 65 -16.42 9.70 12.17
C TYR A 65 -15.49 9.30 13.31
N GLN A 66 -16.04 8.67 14.32
CA GLN A 66 -15.29 7.83 15.24
C GLN A 66 -14.96 6.52 14.53
N ILE A 67 -13.69 6.12 14.61
CA ILE A 67 -13.21 4.87 14.02
C ILE A 67 -13.19 3.82 15.12
N CYS A 68 -13.86 2.72 14.86
CA CYS A 68 -14.04 1.61 15.78
C CYS A 68 -13.64 0.29 15.10
N TRP A 69 -13.19 -0.67 15.90
CA TRP A 69 -13.21 -2.07 15.52
C TRP A 69 -14.64 -2.55 15.21
N PRO A 70 -14.82 -3.65 14.45
CA PRO A 70 -16.16 -4.15 14.10
C PRO A 70 -17.06 -4.50 15.30
N ASP A 71 -16.47 -4.79 16.45
CA ASP A 71 -17.18 -5.01 17.73
C ASP A 71 -17.65 -3.71 18.40
N GLY A 72 -17.24 -2.55 17.88
CA GLY A 72 -17.60 -1.23 18.37
C GLY A 72 -16.56 -0.56 19.26
N GLU A 73 -15.50 -1.26 19.65
CA GLU A 73 -14.42 -0.69 20.48
C GLU A 73 -13.65 0.38 19.70
N PRO A 74 -13.26 1.52 20.31
CA PRO A 74 -12.49 2.55 19.62
C PRO A 74 -11.15 2.04 19.05
N ALA A 75 -10.78 2.53 17.87
CA ALA A 75 -9.48 2.26 17.28
C ALA A 75 -8.35 3.06 17.97
N SER A 76 -7.09 2.63 17.77
CA SER A 76 -5.93 3.42 18.23
C SER A 76 -5.82 4.75 17.46
N ILE A 77 -5.16 5.74 18.06
CA ILE A 77 -5.01 7.08 17.48
C ILE A 77 -4.28 7.02 16.12
N SER A 78 -3.24 6.21 16.01
CA SER A 78 -2.47 6.02 14.77
C SER A 78 -3.35 5.49 13.65
N LEU A 79 -4.18 4.49 13.95
CA LEU A 79 -5.13 3.92 13.00
C LEU A 79 -6.24 4.91 12.64
N GLU A 80 -6.78 5.66 13.61
CA GLU A 80 -7.77 6.71 13.34
C GLU A 80 -7.22 7.75 12.36
N ARG A 81 -6.00 8.26 12.59
CA ARG A 81 -5.35 9.22 11.68
C ARG A 81 -5.13 8.63 10.29
N PHE A 82 -4.72 7.37 10.20
CA PHE A 82 -4.55 6.69 8.92
C PHE A 82 -5.89 6.56 8.17
N CYS A 83 -6.97 6.20 8.88
CA CYS A 83 -8.32 6.11 8.32
C CYS A 83 -8.80 7.48 7.79
N GLN A 84 -8.56 8.56 8.54
CA GLN A 84 -8.90 9.92 8.13
C GLN A 84 -8.11 10.36 6.88
N LEU A 85 -6.82 10.05 6.83
CA LEU A 85 -5.99 10.26 5.64
C LEU A 85 -6.57 9.49 4.45
N GLY A 86 -6.91 8.22 4.63
CA GLY A 86 -7.55 7.37 3.64
C GLY A 86 -8.86 7.95 3.12
N CYS A 87 -9.74 8.43 4.00
CA CYS A 87 -11.01 9.04 3.61
C CYS A 87 -10.84 10.21 2.65
N ARG A 88 -9.84 11.05 2.92
CA ARG A 88 -9.51 12.22 2.11
C ARG A 88 -8.95 11.81 0.74
N LEU A 89 -8.04 10.85 0.71
CA LEU A 89 -7.30 10.50 -0.52
C LEU A 89 -8.09 9.56 -1.44
N LEU A 90 -8.88 8.66 -0.85
CA LEU A 90 -9.54 7.55 -1.55
C LEU A 90 -11.00 7.84 -1.90
N GLY A 91 -11.51 9.03 -1.57
CA GLY A 91 -12.84 9.47 -1.98
C GLY A 91 -13.98 8.77 -1.24
N LEU A 92 -13.70 8.15 -0.08
CA LEU A 92 -14.72 7.51 0.75
C LEU A 92 -15.79 8.50 1.24
N GLY A 93 -15.45 9.78 1.41
CA GLY A 93 -16.39 10.78 1.94
C GLY A 93 -17.73 10.85 1.21
N LYS A 94 -17.77 10.66 -0.12
CA LYS A 94 -19.04 10.60 -0.86
C LYS A 94 -19.86 9.34 -0.57
N ARG A 95 -19.18 8.20 -0.37
CA ARG A 95 -19.83 6.90 -0.09
C ARG A 95 -20.33 6.79 1.34
N MET A 96 -19.77 7.59 2.24
CA MET A 96 -20.15 7.61 3.66
C MET A 96 -21.14 8.74 3.99
N GLN A 97 -21.28 9.75 3.13
CA GLN A 97 -22.07 10.94 3.41
C GLN A 97 -23.49 10.62 3.93
N GLY A 98 -23.83 11.16 5.09
CA GLY A 98 -25.14 10.99 5.73
C GLY A 98 -25.36 9.64 6.42
N LYS A 99 -24.40 8.71 6.38
CA LYS A 99 -24.51 7.41 7.06
C LYS A 99 -24.19 7.56 8.54
N GLN A 100 -25.00 6.94 9.39
CA GLN A 100 -24.75 6.89 10.84
C GLN A 100 -23.62 5.91 11.18
N GLU A 101 -23.56 4.79 10.46
CA GLU A 101 -22.52 3.79 10.60
C GLU A 101 -22.17 3.22 9.22
N GLN A 102 -20.90 2.88 9.00
CA GLN A 102 -20.44 2.27 7.76
C GLN A 102 -19.21 1.39 8.02
N LEU A 103 -19.28 0.11 7.67
CA LEU A 103 -18.09 -0.74 7.63
C LEU A 103 -17.23 -0.39 6.42
N VAL A 104 -15.93 -0.28 6.62
CA VAL A 104 -14.95 0.03 5.57
C VAL A 104 -13.86 -1.03 5.62
N GLU A 105 -13.63 -1.68 4.48
CA GLU A 105 -12.47 -2.53 4.27
C GLU A 105 -11.33 -1.68 3.71
N MET A 106 -10.16 -1.79 4.34
CA MET A 106 -8.94 -1.10 3.97
C MET A 106 -7.90 -2.13 3.55
N GLY A 107 -7.38 -1.99 2.33
CA GLY A 107 -6.40 -2.90 1.75
C GLY A 107 -5.01 -2.28 1.67
N VAL A 108 -4.00 -3.01 2.16
CA VAL A 108 -2.57 -2.71 2.01
C VAL A 108 -1.97 -3.78 1.12
N TYR A 109 -1.40 -3.34 0.00
CA TYR A 109 -0.79 -4.20 -1.02
C TYR A 109 0.71 -3.91 -1.03
N PRO A 110 1.55 -4.77 -0.43
CA PRO A 110 2.98 -4.55 -0.37
C PRO A 110 3.59 -4.52 -1.78
N LEU A 111 4.55 -3.63 -2.01
CA LEU A 111 5.22 -3.43 -3.29
C LEU A 111 6.74 -3.60 -3.13
N PRO A 112 7.28 -4.83 -3.17
CA PRO A 112 8.72 -5.05 -3.03
C PRO A 112 9.54 -4.39 -4.15
N GLU A 113 8.96 -4.27 -5.35
CA GLU A 113 9.54 -3.56 -6.50
C GLU A 113 9.57 -2.03 -6.34
N GLY A 114 8.87 -1.50 -5.32
CA GLY A 114 8.91 -0.10 -4.96
C GLY A 114 8.07 0.83 -5.85
N LEU A 115 8.55 2.07 -6.01
CA LEU A 115 7.82 3.16 -6.65
C LEU A 115 7.49 2.92 -8.12
N GLU A 116 8.34 2.18 -8.84
CA GLU A 116 8.20 1.98 -10.29
C GLU A 116 7.24 0.84 -10.66
N ALA A 117 6.78 0.05 -9.69
CA ALA A 117 5.84 -1.02 -9.92
C ALA A 117 4.53 -0.51 -10.55
N PRO A 118 3.81 -1.28 -11.38
CA PRO A 118 2.45 -0.91 -11.78
C PRO A 118 1.56 -0.68 -10.55
N LEU A 119 0.58 0.23 -10.65
CA LEU A 119 -0.42 0.37 -9.59
C LEU A 119 -1.25 -0.90 -9.48
N THR A 120 -1.53 -1.31 -8.25
CA THR A 120 -2.41 -2.44 -7.93
C THR A 120 -3.76 -2.27 -8.63
N PRO A 121 -4.18 -3.25 -9.46
CA PRO A 121 -5.49 -3.23 -10.09
C PRO A 121 -6.60 -3.23 -9.03
N THR A 122 -7.59 -2.35 -9.21
CA THR A 122 -8.71 -2.21 -8.26
C THR A 122 -10.06 -2.33 -8.97
N PRO A 123 -11.12 -2.78 -8.26
CA PRO A 123 -12.47 -2.78 -8.80
C PRO A 123 -12.93 -1.37 -9.23
N PRO A 124 -13.89 -1.26 -10.16
CA PRO A 124 -14.41 0.03 -10.59
C PRO A 124 -14.84 0.92 -9.42
N GLY A 125 -14.42 2.19 -9.46
CA GLY A 125 -14.77 3.19 -8.44
C GLY A 125 -14.00 3.07 -7.13
N VAL A 126 -13.16 2.05 -6.94
CA VAL A 126 -12.20 1.99 -5.84
C VAL A 126 -10.95 2.77 -6.24
N ARG A 127 -10.49 3.66 -5.36
CA ARG A 127 -9.25 4.39 -5.58
C ARG A 127 -8.08 3.62 -4.99
N CYS A 128 -6.94 3.72 -5.65
CA CYS A 128 -5.65 3.23 -5.20
C CYS A 128 -4.69 4.40 -5.01
N ARG A 129 -3.87 4.37 -3.95
CA ARG A 129 -2.85 5.38 -3.66
C ARG A 129 -1.58 4.72 -3.21
N ARG A 130 -0.46 5.09 -3.83
CA ARG A 130 0.88 4.65 -3.44
C ARG A 130 1.42 5.49 -2.30
N LEU A 131 1.90 4.82 -1.27
CA LEU A 131 2.54 5.39 -0.09
C LEU A 131 3.76 4.53 0.24
N TYR A 132 4.60 5.02 1.15
CA TYR A 132 5.59 4.17 1.79
C TYR A 132 5.62 4.41 3.30
N LEU A 133 6.01 3.36 4.02
CA LEU A 133 6.30 3.38 5.43
C LEU A 133 7.81 3.47 5.61
N MET A 134 8.31 4.33 6.49
CA MET A 134 9.73 4.37 6.86
C MET A 134 9.87 4.20 8.36
N ARG A 135 10.82 3.36 8.78
CA ARG A 135 11.09 3.10 10.19
C ARG A 135 12.10 4.10 10.75
N GLU A 136 11.59 5.03 11.55
CA GLU A 136 12.36 6.04 12.28
C GLU A 136 12.44 5.62 13.77
N ASN A 137 13.44 4.83 14.14
CA ASN A 137 13.59 4.26 15.48
C ASN A 137 12.37 3.40 15.88
N SER A 138 11.66 3.76 16.96
CA SER A 138 10.44 3.08 17.43
C SER A 138 9.17 3.50 16.68
N LEU A 139 9.26 4.45 15.75
CA LEU A 139 8.14 4.91 14.94
C LEU A 139 8.22 4.40 13.50
N ALA A 140 7.08 4.05 12.92
CA ALA A 140 6.93 3.76 11.51
C ALA A 140 6.03 4.83 10.89
N ARG A 141 6.62 5.78 10.16
CA ARG A 141 5.90 6.95 9.60
C ARG A 141 5.48 6.68 8.17
N VAL A 142 4.26 7.09 7.83
CA VAL A 142 3.74 7.03 6.46
C VAL A 142 4.14 8.29 5.71
N TYR A 143 4.58 8.12 4.47
CA TYR A 143 4.96 9.17 3.54
C TYR A 143 4.19 9.06 2.23
N PHE A 144 3.99 10.21 1.59
CA PHE A 144 3.53 10.26 0.22
C PHE A 144 4.62 9.79 -0.74
N PHE A 145 4.22 9.33 -1.93
CA PHE A 145 5.16 8.85 -2.96
C PHE A 145 6.24 9.86 -3.37
N ASN A 146 5.99 11.16 -3.17
CA ASN A 146 6.94 12.24 -3.45
C ASN A 146 7.93 12.51 -2.31
N GLY A 147 7.94 11.68 -1.26
CA GLY A 147 8.82 11.81 -0.10
C GLY A 147 8.32 12.76 0.98
N SER A 148 7.17 13.41 0.80
CA SER A 148 6.62 14.29 1.83
C SER A 148 6.05 13.49 3.01
N PRO A 149 6.40 13.81 4.27
CA PRO A 149 5.88 13.09 5.42
C PRO A 149 4.39 13.35 5.63
N THR A 150 3.68 12.35 6.13
CA THR A 150 2.34 12.53 6.70
C THR A 150 2.42 12.65 8.23
N GLU A 151 1.31 13.06 8.83
CA GLU A 151 1.15 13.06 10.29
C GLU A 151 0.87 11.66 10.87
N VAL A 152 0.75 10.64 10.01
CA VAL A 152 0.50 9.26 10.43
C VAL A 152 1.83 8.60 10.76
N CYS A 153 1.94 8.16 12.00
CA CYS A 153 3.02 7.34 12.51
C CYS A 153 2.42 6.21 13.36
N PHE A 154 2.98 5.02 13.27
CA PHE A 154 2.67 3.88 14.13
C PHE A 154 3.81 3.67 15.12
N ASP A 155 3.49 3.57 16.40
CA ASP A 155 4.46 3.19 17.42
C ASP A 155 4.54 1.68 17.48
N VAL A 156 5.66 1.09 17.03
CA VAL A 156 5.76 -0.37 16.91
C VAL A 156 5.85 -1.08 18.26
N GLU A 157 6.15 -0.35 19.34
CA GLU A 157 6.18 -0.93 20.68
C GLU A 157 4.82 -0.86 21.37
N HIS A 158 3.97 0.09 21.00
CA HIS A 158 2.74 0.41 21.76
C HIS A 158 1.43 0.28 20.96
N ASP A 159 1.47 0.41 19.63
CA ASP A 159 0.27 0.20 18.81
C ASP A 159 -0.11 -1.29 18.75
N ASP A 160 -1.39 -1.53 18.48
CA ASP A 160 -1.95 -2.87 18.39
C ASP A 160 -1.19 -3.73 17.37
N PRO A 161 -0.67 -4.92 17.76
CA PRO A 161 0.08 -5.79 16.86
C PRO A 161 -0.66 -6.16 15.58
N ARG A 162 -1.99 -6.25 15.60
CA ARG A 162 -2.82 -6.54 14.42
C ARG A 162 -2.72 -5.42 13.38
N VAL A 163 -2.66 -4.18 13.85
CA VAL A 163 -2.50 -2.99 13.00
C VAL A 163 -1.09 -2.92 12.45
N LEU A 164 -0.09 -3.19 13.29
CA LEU A 164 1.32 -3.21 12.91
C LEU A 164 1.62 -4.30 11.87
N GLU A 165 1.04 -5.48 12.02
CA GLU A 165 1.12 -6.58 11.05
C GLU A 165 0.41 -6.19 9.75
N TRP A 166 -0.80 -5.62 9.82
CA TRP A 166 -1.58 -5.22 8.65
C TRP A 166 -0.88 -4.15 7.81
N ILE A 167 -0.35 -3.10 8.43
CA ILE A 167 0.37 -2.04 7.71
C ILE A 167 1.77 -2.50 7.28
N GLY A 168 2.32 -3.52 7.94
CA GLY A 168 3.67 -4.02 7.70
C GLY A 168 4.74 -3.20 8.38
N ALA A 169 4.46 -2.72 9.59
CA ALA A 169 5.43 -2.08 10.46
C ALA A 169 6.17 -3.09 11.36
N LEU A 170 5.54 -4.22 11.69
CA LEU A 170 6.02 -5.15 12.72
C LEU A 170 7.42 -5.74 12.40
N ASP A 171 7.67 -6.02 11.13
CA ASP A 171 8.90 -6.62 10.61
C ASP A 171 9.74 -5.63 9.79
N LEU A 172 9.44 -4.33 9.84
CA LEU A 172 10.20 -3.31 9.12
C LEU A 172 11.46 -2.90 9.92
N PRO A 173 12.68 -3.17 9.41
CA PRO A 173 13.90 -2.81 10.13
C PRO A 173 14.09 -1.30 10.26
N ALA A 174 14.81 -0.85 11.29
CA ALA A 174 15.12 0.56 11.49
C ALA A 174 15.94 1.14 10.32
N GLY A 175 15.53 2.32 9.83
CA GLY A 175 16.15 2.97 8.66
C GLY A 175 15.66 2.45 7.31
N GLU A 176 14.87 1.37 7.28
CA GLU A 176 14.32 0.82 6.05
C GLU A 176 12.97 1.46 5.69
N GLN A 177 12.64 1.35 4.41
CA GLN A 177 11.35 1.76 3.86
C GLN A 177 10.63 0.60 3.20
N ARG A 178 9.30 0.65 3.20
CA ARG A 178 8.45 -0.32 2.52
C ARG A 178 7.34 0.38 1.76
N TRP A 179 7.31 0.14 0.46
CA TRP A 179 6.28 0.66 -0.42
C TRP A 179 5.02 -0.20 -0.35
N PHE A 180 3.88 0.46 -0.47
CA PHE A 180 2.60 -0.22 -0.57
C PHE A 180 1.59 0.63 -1.34
N ASP A 181 0.67 -0.06 -2.01
CA ASP A 181 -0.55 0.53 -2.51
C ASP A 181 -1.65 0.40 -1.45
N PHE A 182 -2.42 1.47 -1.28
CA PHE A 182 -3.48 1.58 -0.30
C PHE A 182 -4.83 1.78 -0.98
N THR A 183 -5.82 1.00 -0.55
CA THR A 183 -7.20 1.07 -1.01
C THR A 183 -8.16 1.08 0.17
N ALA A 184 -9.37 1.57 -0.08
CA ALA A 184 -10.45 1.49 0.89
C ALA A 184 -11.79 1.48 0.17
N ARG A 185 -12.72 0.65 0.66
CA ARG A 185 -14.09 0.54 0.13
C ARG A 185 -15.10 0.32 1.26
N THR A 186 -16.30 0.83 1.06
CA THR A 186 -17.45 0.59 1.95
C THR A 186 -17.99 -0.82 1.75
N LEU A 187 -18.30 -1.54 2.82
CA LEU A 187 -18.96 -2.83 2.77
C LEU A 187 -20.48 -2.67 2.94
N GLY A 188 -21.27 -3.49 2.24
CA GLY A 188 -22.73 -3.53 2.43
C GLY A 188 -23.54 -2.47 1.68
N ASP A 189 -22.97 -1.76 0.70
CA ASP A 189 -23.77 -0.97 -0.24
C ASP A 189 -24.28 -1.89 -1.38
N PRO A 190 -25.60 -2.12 -1.54
CA PRO A 190 -26.14 -3.03 -2.56
C PRO A 190 -26.00 -2.52 -4.00
N ASP A 191 -25.55 -1.28 -4.22
CA ASP A 191 -25.49 -0.65 -5.54
C ASP A 191 -24.33 -1.16 -6.44
N GLU A 192 -23.49 -2.08 -5.95
CA GLU A 192 -22.50 -2.80 -6.78
C GLU A 192 -23.06 -4.05 -7.49
N ARG A 193 -24.37 -4.33 -7.39
CA ARG A 193 -25.06 -5.28 -8.30
C ARG A 193 -25.60 -4.57 -9.55
N VAL A 194 -24.79 -3.79 -10.25
CA VAL A 194 -25.11 -3.45 -11.65
C VAL A 194 -24.77 -4.66 -12.51
N GLY A 195 -25.69 -5.63 -12.51
CA GLY A 195 -25.81 -6.57 -13.63
C GLY A 195 -26.04 -5.79 -14.93
N PRO A 196 -25.77 -6.42 -16.09
CA PRO A 196 -25.90 -5.73 -17.38
C PRO A 196 -27.31 -5.13 -17.49
N LYS A 197 -27.36 -3.82 -17.79
CA LYS A 197 -28.60 -3.10 -18.12
C LYS A 197 -29.41 -3.99 -19.09
N PRO A 198 -30.68 -4.32 -18.80
CA PRO A 198 -31.48 -5.04 -19.77
C PRO A 198 -31.55 -4.18 -21.03
N ALA A 199 -31.20 -4.79 -22.17
CA ALA A 199 -31.28 -4.17 -23.47
C ALA A 199 -32.69 -3.56 -23.63
N GLY A 200 -32.74 -2.27 -23.95
CA GLY A 200 -33.99 -1.58 -24.24
C GLY A 200 -34.78 -2.38 -25.27
N LYS A 201 -36.07 -2.60 -24.99
CA LYS A 201 -36.99 -3.22 -25.94
C LYS A 201 -36.94 -2.44 -27.26
N PRO A 202 -36.90 -3.11 -28.43
CA PRO A 202 -36.98 -2.41 -29.69
C PRO A 202 -38.33 -1.72 -29.81
N GLU A 203 -38.27 -0.44 -30.12
CA GLU A 203 -39.39 0.45 -30.40
C GLU A 203 -40.22 -0.14 -31.55
N GLN A 204 -41.45 -0.56 -31.27
CA GLN A 204 -42.39 -0.98 -32.30
C GLN A 204 -42.79 0.25 -33.12
N ARG A 205 -42.23 0.32 -34.32
CA ARG A 205 -42.61 1.27 -35.37
C ARG A 205 -44.04 0.95 -35.80
N ASN A 206 -45.00 1.72 -35.32
CA ASN A 206 -46.39 1.64 -35.77
C ASN A 206 -46.46 1.99 -37.26
N GLY A 207 -46.68 0.99 -38.10
CA GLY A 207 -47.08 1.18 -39.49
C GLY A 207 -48.53 1.66 -39.53
N HIS A 208 -48.73 2.94 -39.85
CA HIS A 208 -50.02 3.43 -40.30
C HIS A 208 -50.22 2.96 -41.75
N SER A 209 -51.04 1.92 -41.91
CA SER A 209 -51.69 1.60 -43.18
C SER A 209 -53.09 2.21 -43.13
N SER A 210 -53.37 3.17 -44.00
CA SER A 210 -54.73 3.60 -44.30
C SER A 210 -54.93 3.53 -45.80
N ARG A 211 -56.09 2.99 -46.13
CA ARG A 211 -56.63 2.70 -47.45
C ARG A 211 -56.86 3.95 -48.28
#